data_AF-R7KWR6-F1
#
_entry.id   AF-R7KWR6-F1
#
_cell.length_a   1.000
_cell.length_b   1.000
_cell.length_c   1.000
_cell.angle_alpha   90.00
_cell.angle_beta   90.00
_cell.angle_gamma   90.00
#
_symmetry.space_group_name_H-M   'P 1'
#
loop_
_entity.id
_entity.type
_entity.pdbx_description
1 polymer ?
#
loop_
_entity_poly.entity_id
_entity_poly.type
_entity_poly.pdbx_seq_one_letter_code
_entity_poly.pdbx_strand_id
1 'polypeptide(L)'
;MKKMTAAVLSAALLAAVGSNACAYDKSLPLPNVNTEFKTYMDYRTITDTSSAQYDLQQHAYTDSQGIRRVDGDVCVALGTAYADSCGERFEITLDSGNSFTAVVGDIKADCHTDPSNRYVELWEGHGDMVEFIVETEELDDDIRLMGSIGEYDDYSGSVVSIVRLEE
;
A
#
# COMPACT_ATOMS: atom_id res chain seq x y z
N MET A 1 23.11 -17.31 -67.36
CA MET A 1 21.70 -17.65 -67.09
C MET A 1 21.40 -17.30 -65.65
N LYS A 2 20.31 -16.53 -65.45
CA LYS A 2 19.62 -16.10 -64.22
C LYS A 2 20.44 -15.74 -62.96
N LYS A 3 20.42 -14.43 -62.71
CA LYS A 3 20.65 -13.73 -61.43
C LYS A 3 19.84 -14.37 -60.30
N MET A 4 20.42 -14.48 -59.11
CA MET A 4 19.66 -14.56 -57.86
C MET A 4 20.11 -13.43 -56.93
N THR A 5 19.31 -12.37 -56.95
CA THR A 5 19.21 -11.35 -55.93
C THR A 5 18.29 -11.89 -54.83
N ALA A 6 18.63 -11.68 -53.56
CA ALA A 6 17.62 -11.47 -52.52
C ALA A 6 18.25 -10.67 -51.37
N ALA A 7 17.68 -9.48 -51.16
CA ALA A 7 18.05 -8.53 -50.14
C ALA A 7 17.44 -8.90 -48.77
N VAL A 8 18.09 -8.35 -47.75
CA VAL A 8 17.74 -8.21 -46.34
C VAL A 8 16.24 -8.22 -46.04
N LEU A 9 15.84 -8.94 -44.98
CA LEU A 9 14.87 -8.43 -44.03
C LEU A 9 15.19 -8.97 -42.63
N SER A 10 15.60 -8.06 -41.75
CA SER A 10 15.65 -8.27 -40.30
C SER A 10 14.22 -8.44 -39.80
N ALA A 11 13.99 -9.47 -38.98
CA ALA A 11 12.77 -9.58 -38.19
C ALA A 11 13.18 -9.68 -36.72
N ALA A 12 13.25 -8.52 -36.06
CA ALA A 12 13.17 -8.48 -34.61
C ALA A 12 11.80 -9.04 -34.22
N LEU A 13 11.79 -10.16 -33.51
CA LEU A 13 10.57 -10.72 -32.95
C LEU A 13 10.19 -9.89 -31.72
N LEU A 14 9.52 -8.75 -31.92
CA LEU A 14 8.62 -8.22 -30.90
C LEU A 14 7.33 -9.03 -30.97
N ALA A 15 7.06 -9.82 -29.94
CA ALA A 15 5.74 -10.38 -29.73
C ALA A 15 5.27 -10.00 -28.33
N ALA A 16 4.41 -8.97 -28.34
CA ALA A 16 3.35 -8.64 -27.39
C ALA A 16 3.73 -8.65 -25.89
N VAL A 17 3.91 -7.44 -25.36
CA VAL A 17 3.38 -7.12 -24.03
C VAL A 17 1.90 -7.50 -24.09
N GLY A 18 1.50 -8.50 -23.31
CA GLY A 18 0.09 -8.80 -23.11
C GLY A 18 -0.54 -7.59 -22.43
N SER A 19 -1.19 -6.72 -23.21
CA SER A 19 -2.22 -5.84 -22.68
C SER A 19 -3.38 -6.75 -22.26
N ASN A 20 -3.30 -7.25 -21.04
CA ASN A 20 -4.41 -7.97 -20.45
C ASN A 20 -5.35 -6.95 -19.83
N ALA A 21 -6.49 -6.79 -20.53
CA ALA A 21 -7.79 -6.38 -20.04
C ALA A 21 -7.89 -5.05 -19.28
N CYS A 22 -8.77 -4.18 -19.78
CA CYS A 22 -9.34 -3.06 -19.06
C CYS A 22 -9.96 -3.53 -17.73
N ALA A 23 -9.17 -3.61 -16.66
CA ALA A 23 -9.70 -3.38 -15.33
C ALA A 23 -10.19 -1.93 -15.35
N TYR A 24 -11.49 -1.75 -15.18
CA TYR A 24 -11.99 -0.45 -14.77
C TYR A 24 -11.29 -0.14 -13.45
N ASP A 25 -10.26 0.70 -13.52
CA ASP A 25 -9.63 1.40 -12.41
C ASP A 25 -10.72 2.17 -11.67
N LYS A 26 -11.41 1.47 -10.77
CA LYS A 26 -12.40 2.07 -9.89
C LYS A 26 -11.71 2.31 -8.58
N SER A 27 -10.87 3.35 -8.57
CA SER A 27 -10.37 3.93 -7.34
C SER A 27 -11.51 4.10 -6.35
N LEU A 28 -11.25 3.68 -5.11
CA LEU A 28 -12.24 3.74 -4.04
C LEU A 28 -12.40 5.19 -3.55
N PRO A 29 -13.58 5.58 -3.04
CA PRO A 29 -13.81 6.94 -2.58
C PRO A 29 -12.83 7.36 -1.48
N LEU A 30 -12.16 8.50 -1.68
CA LEU A 30 -11.22 9.06 -0.72
C LEU A 30 -11.92 9.99 0.28
N PRO A 31 -11.40 10.14 1.51
CA PRO A 31 -11.87 11.17 2.41
C PRO A 31 -11.47 12.57 1.89
N ASN A 32 -12.21 13.59 2.29
CA ASN A 32 -11.90 14.99 1.93
C ASN A 32 -11.06 15.66 3.03
N VAL A 33 -9.89 15.08 3.31
CA VAL A 33 -8.90 15.55 4.31
C VAL A 33 -7.49 15.32 3.77
N ASN A 34 -6.50 16.01 4.34
CA ASN A 34 -5.09 15.73 4.08
C ASN A 34 -4.72 14.36 4.70
N THR A 35 -4.11 13.48 3.92
CA THR A 35 -3.71 12.12 4.33
C THR A 35 -2.20 11.88 4.22
N GLU A 36 -1.41 12.96 4.22
CA GLU A 36 0.05 12.89 4.14
C GLU A 36 0.67 12.29 5.40
N PHE A 37 0.06 12.53 6.56
CA PHE A 37 0.49 11.94 7.82
C PHE A 37 0.03 10.48 7.87
N LYS A 38 0.99 9.56 8.02
CA LYS A 38 0.74 8.12 8.02
C LYS A 38 1.23 7.57 9.34
N THR A 39 0.31 7.31 10.26
CA THR A 39 0.69 6.76 11.57
C THR A 39 1.31 5.38 11.40
N TYR A 40 1.94 4.88 12.45
CA TYR A 40 2.38 3.50 12.48
C TYR A 40 2.06 2.86 13.82
N MET A 41 1.91 1.53 13.79
CA MET A 41 1.77 0.70 14.97
C MET A 41 2.83 -0.39 14.98
N ASP A 42 3.34 -0.73 16.17
CA ASP A 42 4.28 -1.83 16.31
C ASP A 42 3.55 -3.18 16.16
N TYR A 43 4.03 -4.05 15.28
CA TYR A 43 3.40 -5.36 15.03
C TYR A 43 3.28 -6.21 16.30
N ARG A 44 4.15 -6.01 17.29
CA ARG A 44 4.15 -6.76 18.56
C ARG A 44 2.96 -6.39 19.45
N THR A 45 2.21 -5.36 19.12
CA THR A 45 0.94 -5.01 19.78
C THR A 45 -0.24 -5.86 19.31
N ILE A 46 -0.11 -6.51 18.14
CA ILE A 46 -1.07 -7.52 17.66
C ILE A 46 -0.82 -8.79 18.46
N THR A 47 -1.65 -9.02 19.47
CA THR A 47 -1.40 -10.05 20.51
C THR A 47 -2.43 -11.17 20.54
N ASP A 48 -3.57 -11.02 19.87
CA ASP A 48 -4.56 -12.08 19.77
C ASP A 48 -4.10 -13.16 18.79
N THR A 49 -3.49 -14.21 19.33
CA THR A 49 -2.96 -15.35 18.57
C THR A 49 -3.99 -16.12 17.73
N SER A 50 -5.29 -15.86 17.92
CA SER A 50 -6.37 -16.48 17.14
C SER A 50 -6.89 -15.60 16.00
N SER A 51 -6.41 -14.37 15.89
CA SER A 51 -6.83 -13.38 14.90
C SER A 51 -6.12 -13.55 13.54
N ALA A 52 -6.78 -13.14 12.47
CA ALA A 52 -6.18 -13.13 11.12
C ALA A 52 -5.00 -12.14 11.03
N GLN A 53 -5.08 -11.03 11.76
CA GLN A 53 -4.00 -10.06 11.93
C GLN A 53 -2.73 -10.72 12.45
N TYR A 54 -2.85 -11.48 13.54
CA TYR A 54 -1.72 -12.15 14.17
C TYR A 54 -1.11 -13.20 13.23
N ASP A 55 -1.96 -14.00 12.59
CA ASP A 55 -1.56 -15.02 11.63
C ASP A 55 -0.76 -14.41 10.46
N LEU A 56 -1.27 -13.32 9.86
CA LEU A 56 -0.58 -12.60 8.79
C LEU A 56 0.79 -12.09 9.23
N GLN A 57 0.91 -11.58 10.47
CA GLN A 57 2.21 -11.12 10.98
C GLN A 57 3.24 -12.23 11.14
N GLN A 58 2.83 -13.51 11.23
CA GLN A 58 3.77 -14.65 11.25
C GLN A 58 4.40 -14.92 9.88
N HIS A 59 3.77 -14.43 8.81
CA HIS A 59 4.27 -14.52 7.43
C HIS A 59 5.03 -13.28 6.99
N ALA A 60 4.94 -12.19 7.75
CA ALA A 60 5.59 -10.93 7.41
C ALA A 60 7.09 -10.91 7.80
N TYR A 61 7.86 -10.09 7.10
CA TYR A 61 9.25 -9.73 7.44
C TYR A 61 9.37 -8.21 7.61
N THR A 62 10.39 -7.76 8.34
CA THR A 62 10.71 -6.33 8.49
C THR A 62 11.76 -5.96 7.44
N ASP A 63 11.52 -4.88 6.69
CA ASP A 63 12.49 -4.36 5.72
C ASP A 63 13.53 -3.43 6.37
N SER A 64 14.42 -2.85 5.55
CA SER A 64 15.48 -1.95 6.02
C SER A 64 15.00 -0.58 6.51
N GLN A 65 13.72 -0.24 6.31
CA GLN A 65 13.09 0.98 6.83
C GLN A 65 12.26 0.67 8.09
N GLY A 66 12.31 -0.56 8.62
CA GLY A 66 11.52 -1.00 9.77
C GLY A 66 10.06 -1.30 9.44
N ILE A 67 9.67 -1.36 8.16
CA ILE A 67 8.29 -1.57 7.71
C ILE A 67 8.03 -3.07 7.56
N ARG A 68 6.88 -3.55 8.04
CA ARG A 68 6.46 -4.95 7.88
C ARG A 68 5.94 -5.19 6.47
N ARG A 69 6.30 -6.33 5.88
CA ARG A 69 5.92 -6.72 4.52
C ARG A 69 5.54 -8.18 4.38
N VAL A 70 4.62 -8.48 3.47
CA VAL A 70 4.31 -9.84 2.98
C VAL A 70 4.45 -9.84 1.47
N ASP A 71 5.24 -10.76 0.92
CA ASP A 71 5.47 -10.90 -0.53
C ASP A 71 5.83 -9.60 -1.27
N GLY A 72 6.50 -8.67 -0.56
CA GLY A 72 6.92 -7.36 -1.07
C GLY A 72 5.94 -6.22 -0.79
N ASP A 73 4.67 -6.53 -0.50
CA ASP A 73 3.65 -5.53 -0.16
C ASP A 73 3.83 -5.00 1.26
N VAL A 74 3.56 -3.72 1.44
CA VAL A 74 3.56 -3.06 2.75
C VAL A 74 2.39 -3.55 3.59
N CYS A 75 2.63 -3.99 4.82
CA CYS A 75 1.56 -4.29 5.77
C CYS A 75 0.96 -2.98 6.32
N VAL A 76 -0.35 -2.80 6.13
CA VAL A 76 -1.06 -1.60 6.59
C VAL A 76 -2.33 -1.93 7.35
N ALA A 77 -2.81 -0.99 8.15
CA ALA A 77 -4.18 -0.98 8.68
C ALA A 77 -5.06 -0.01 7.88
N LEU A 78 -6.21 -0.50 7.41
CA LEU A 78 -7.22 0.29 6.72
C LEU A 78 -8.55 0.26 7.47
N GLY A 79 -9.39 1.28 7.28
CA GLY A 79 -10.76 1.30 7.79
C GLY A 79 -11.70 0.40 6.99
N THR A 80 -12.83 0.03 7.60
CA THR A 80 -13.81 -0.91 7.03
C THR A 80 -14.49 -0.43 5.75
N ALA A 81 -14.33 0.84 5.38
CA ALA A 81 -14.77 1.34 4.07
C ALA A 81 -13.94 0.81 2.90
N TYR A 82 -12.71 0.34 3.17
CA TYR A 82 -11.77 -0.11 2.15
C TYR A 82 -11.57 -1.63 2.17
N ALA A 83 -11.49 -2.24 3.35
CA ALA A 83 -11.22 -3.66 3.54
C ALA A 83 -12.05 -4.22 4.70
N ASP A 84 -12.49 -5.47 4.60
CA ASP A 84 -13.23 -6.19 5.64
C ASP A 84 -12.44 -7.38 6.20
N SER A 85 -11.28 -7.69 5.61
CA SER A 85 -10.43 -8.81 5.99
C SER A 85 -8.94 -8.55 5.79
N CYS A 86 -8.12 -9.21 6.62
CA CYS A 86 -6.67 -9.22 6.43
C CYS A 86 -6.28 -10.03 5.18
N GLY A 87 -5.23 -9.60 4.50
CA GLY A 87 -4.74 -10.21 3.26
C GLY A 87 -5.25 -9.55 1.98
N GLU A 88 -6.28 -8.70 2.05
CA GLU A 88 -6.71 -7.91 0.91
C GLU A 88 -5.59 -6.98 0.43
N ARG A 89 -5.42 -6.86 -0.89
CA ARG A 89 -4.31 -6.13 -1.51
C ARG A 89 -4.78 -4.89 -2.23
N PHE A 90 -3.97 -3.84 -2.16
CA PHE A 90 -4.26 -2.55 -2.76
C PHE A 90 -3.02 -1.95 -3.43
N GLU A 91 -3.23 -1.21 -4.51
CA GLU A 91 -2.27 -0.22 -5.00
C GLU A 91 -2.71 1.16 -4.51
N ILE A 92 -1.79 1.88 -3.87
CA ILE A 92 -2.02 3.22 -3.31
C ILE A 92 -1.12 4.20 -4.04
N THR A 93 -1.71 5.27 -4.59
CA THR A 93 -0.98 6.34 -5.28
C THR A 93 -1.05 7.63 -4.46
N LEU A 94 0.08 8.32 -4.37
CA LEU A 94 0.26 9.56 -3.62
C LEU A 94 0.35 10.78 -4.57
N ASP A 95 0.01 11.97 -4.07
CA ASP A 95 0.11 13.23 -4.84
C ASP A 95 1.56 13.64 -5.17
N SER A 96 2.55 13.08 -4.47
CA SER A 96 3.97 13.16 -4.82
C SER A 96 4.31 12.47 -6.14
N GLY A 97 3.43 11.60 -6.65
CA GLY A 97 3.65 10.74 -7.80
C GLY A 97 4.15 9.35 -7.45
N ASN A 98 4.44 9.07 -6.17
CA ASN A 98 4.82 7.74 -5.70
C ASN A 98 3.60 6.81 -5.63
N SER A 99 3.87 5.51 -5.75
CA SER A 99 2.87 4.46 -5.56
C SER A 99 3.51 3.25 -4.89
N PHE A 100 2.72 2.53 -4.11
CA PHE A 100 3.15 1.30 -3.46
C PHE A 100 1.99 0.31 -3.37
N THR A 101 2.33 -0.97 -3.35
CA THR A 101 1.38 -2.04 -3.07
C THR A 101 1.34 -2.31 -1.57
N ALA A 102 0.14 -2.56 -1.07
CA ALA A 102 -0.12 -2.78 0.34
C ALA A 102 -0.99 -4.03 0.51
N VAL A 103 -0.75 -4.73 1.61
CA VAL A 103 -1.57 -5.83 2.11
C VAL A 103 -2.17 -5.40 3.45
N VAL A 104 -3.47 -5.67 3.64
CA VAL A 104 -4.16 -5.33 4.88
C VAL A 104 -3.69 -6.29 5.98
N GLY A 105 -2.88 -5.79 6.90
CA GLY A 105 -2.39 -6.53 8.06
C GLY A 105 -3.20 -6.29 9.34
N ASP A 106 -4.01 -5.22 9.37
CA ASP A 106 -4.98 -4.94 10.43
C ASP A 106 -6.20 -4.18 9.89
N ILE A 107 -7.32 -4.24 10.61
CA ILE A 107 -8.54 -3.49 10.32
C ILE A 107 -8.73 -2.46 11.44
N LYS A 108 -8.75 -1.18 11.06
CA LYS A 108 -9.02 -0.10 12.02
C LYS A 108 -10.42 -0.29 12.59
N ALA A 109 -10.54 -0.19 13.91
CA ALA A 109 -11.84 -0.27 14.57
C ALA A 109 -12.73 0.93 14.20
N ASP A 110 -13.97 0.68 13.77
CA ASP A 110 -14.94 1.71 13.38
C ASP A 110 -15.13 2.81 14.45
N CYS A 111 -14.98 2.47 15.73
CA CYS A 111 -15.10 3.45 16.83
C CYS A 111 -13.95 4.47 16.87
N HIS A 112 -12.87 4.25 16.13
CA HIS A 112 -11.72 5.16 16.03
C HIS A 112 -11.66 5.90 14.69
N THR A 113 -12.47 5.50 13.71
CA THR A 113 -12.50 6.13 12.39
C THR A 113 -13.57 7.21 12.28
N ASP A 114 -13.51 7.99 11.21
CA ASP A 114 -14.59 8.90 10.82
C ASP A 114 -15.92 8.14 10.62
N PRO A 115 -17.09 8.81 10.62
CA PRO A 115 -18.38 8.16 10.45
C PRO A 115 -18.58 7.35 9.16
N SER A 116 -17.69 7.52 8.17
CA SER A 116 -17.66 6.73 6.93
C SER A 116 -16.64 5.58 6.97
N ASN A 117 -15.94 5.37 8.08
CA ASN A 117 -14.91 4.35 8.30
C ASN A 117 -13.73 4.36 7.30
N ARG A 118 -13.29 5.54 6.87
CA ARG A 118 -12.20 5.73 5.91
C ARG A 118 -10.87 6.10 6.56
N TYR A 119 -10.87 6.89 7.63
CA TYR A 119 -9.64 7.39 8.25
C TYR A 119 -9.81 7.62 9.75
N VAL A 120 -8.70 7.68 10.51
CA VAL A 120 -8.68 8.18 11.89
C VAL A 120 -8.43 9.68 11.87
N GLU A 121 -9.30 10.47 12.50
CA GLU A 121 -9.09 11.92 12.60
C GLU A 121 -7.87 12.23 13.46
N LEU A 122 -6.96 13.08 12.94
CA LEU A 122 -5.75 13.49 13.64
C LEU A 122 -5.96 14.88 14.25
N TRP A 123 -5.68 15.93 13.46
CA TRP A 123 -6.00 17.32 13.77
C TRP A 123 -6.81 17.92 12.63
N GLU A 124 -7.23 19.19 12.78
CA GLU A 124 -8.19 19.83 11.88
C GLU A 124 -7.81 19.66 10.40
N GLY A 125 -8.68 18.95 9.66
CA GLY A 125 -8.54 18.69 8.23
C GLY A 125 -7.49 17.65 7.85
N HIS A 126 -6.93 16.88 8.81
CA HIS A 126 -5.94 15.83 8.56
C HIS A 126 -6.43 14.49 9.13
N GLY A 127 -6.13 13.41 8.41
CA GLY A 127 -6.59 12.08 8.76
C GLY A 127 -5.60 11.00 8.39
N ASP A 128 -5.42 10.03 9.27
CA ASP A 128 -4.67 8.81 8.96
C ASP A 128 -5.57 7.83 8.21
N MET A 129 -5.40 7.78 6.88
CA MET A 129 -6.09 6.82 6.03
C MET A 129 -5.36 5.47 5.96
N VAL A 130 -4.02 5.48 6.05
CA VAL A 130 -3.15 4.32 5.85
C VAL A 130 -2.14 4.29 6.99
N GLU A 131 -2.40 3.45 8.00
CA GLU A 131 -1.47 3.26 9.12
C GLU A 131 -0.54 2.11 8.76
N PHE A 132 0.76 2.30 8.96
CA PHE A 132 1.75 1.28 8.66
C PHE A 132 1.93 0.34 9.85
N ILE A 133 2.12 -0.94 9.56
CA ILE A 133 2.58 -1.89 10.57
C ILE A 133 4.10 -1.96 10.49
N VAL A 134 4.77 -1.72 11.61
CA VAL A 134 6.23 -1.57 11.67
C VAL A 134 6.82 -2.42 12.78
N GLU A 135 8.14 -2.59 12.74
CA GLU A 135 8.95 -2.92 13.90
C GLU A 135 9.60 -1.63 14.39
N THR A 136 9.06 -1.05 15.47
CA THR A 136 9.43 0.32 15.89
C THR A 136 10.92 0.44 16.19
N GLU A 137 11.57 -0.63 16.63
CA GLU A 137 13.00 -0.62 16.95
C GLU A 137 13.91 -0.50 15.72
N GLU A 138 13.39 -0.85 14.53
CA GLU A 138 14.11 -0.79 13.25
C GLU A 138 13.78 0.49 12.46
N LEU A 139 12.90 1.37 12.97
CA LEU A 139 12.62 2.67 12.36
C LEU A 139 13.76 3.67 12.62
N ASP A 140 14.04 4.50 11.61
CA ASP A 140 14.96 5.63 11.77
C ASP A 140 14.52 6.58 12.88
N ASP A 141 15.48 7.15 13.63
CA ASP A 141 15.23 8.03 14.78
C ASP A 141 14.33 9.22 14.43
N ASP A 142 14.52 9.82 13.26
CA ASP A 142 13.74 10.96 12.80
C ASP A 142 12.28 10.57 12.53
N ILE A 143 12.04 9.38 11.96
CA ILE A 143 10.69 8.86 11.74
C ILE A 143 9.98 8.60 13.07
N ARG A 144 10.70 8.03 14.04
CA ARG A 144 10.17 7.83 15.40
C ARG A 144 9.87 9.13 16.12
N LEU A 145 10.67 10.16 15.88
CA LEU A 145 10.47 11.49 16.45
C LEU A 145 9.25 12.20 15.83
N MET A 146 9.07 12.09 14.52
CA MET A 146 7.96 12.73 13.80
C MET A 146 6.65 11.94 13.93
N GLY A 147 6.72 10.63 14.16
CA GLY A 147 5.56 9.76 14.32
C GLY A 147 4.82 9.45 13.01
N SER A 148 5.46 9.68 11.85
CA SER A 148 4.84 9.50 10.54
C SER A 148 5.77 8.80 9.56
N ILE A 149 5.27 7.76 8.90
CA ILE A 149 5.93 7.12 7.77
C ILE A 149 5.95 8.04 6.54
N GLY A 150 5.06 9.03 6.46
CA GLY A 150 5.04 10.01 5.38
C GLY A 150 6.31 10.86 5.26
N GLU A 151 7.22 10.81 6.24
CA GLU A 151 8.54 11.45 6.19
C GLU A 151 9.57 10.68 5.32
N TYR A 152 9.30 9.41 5.01
CA TYR A 152 10.07 8.70 3.98
C TYR A 152 9.64 9.14 2.59
N ASP A 153 10.60 9.43 1.70
CA ASP A 153 10.36 9.91 0.34
C ASP A 153 9.33 9.04 -0.40
N ASP A 154 9.49 7.71 -0.36
CA ASP A 154 8.62 6.71 -1.03
C ASP A 154 7.16 6.77 -0.55
N TYR A 155 6.91 7.29 0.65
CA TYR A 155 5.60 7.36 1.28
C TYR A 155 5.11 8.80 1.51
N SER A 156 5.85 9.79 1.02
CA SER A 156 5.47 11.20 1.17
C SER A 156 4.27 11.58 0.30
N GLY A 157 3.38 12.40 0.86
CA GLY A 157 2.21 12.95 0.16
C GLY A 157 0.86 12.33 0.55
N SER A 158 -0.22 13.02 0.18
CA SER A 158 -1.59 12.57 0.41
C SER A 158 -1.99 11.47 -0.57
N VAL A 159 -2.82 10.54 -0.12
CA VAL A 159 -3.43 9.51 -0.97
C VAL A 159 -4.36 10.17 -1.99
N VAL A 160 -4.12 9.90 -3.28
CA VAL A 160 -4.95 10.37 -4.41
C VAL A 160 -5.60 9.24 -5.20
N SER A 161 -5.18 7.99 -4.96
CA SER A 161 -5.87 6.80 -5.45
C SER A 161 -5.64 5.62 -4.52
N ILE A 162 -6.67 4.78 -4.36
CA ILE A 162 -6.56 3.45 -3.78
C ILE A 162 -7.38 2.48 -4.63
N VAL A 163 -6.73 1.45 -5.15
CA VAL A 163 -7.33 0.47 -6.06
C VAL A 163 -7.14 -0.90 -5.45
N ARG A 164 -8.23 -1.66 -5.33
CA ARG A 164 -8.16 -3.06 -4.89
C ARG A 164 -7.52 -3.89 -6.00
N LEU A 165 -6.52 -4.69 -5.63
CA LEU A 165 -5.88 -5.64 -6.54
C LEU A 165 -6.63 -6.98 -6.43
N GLU A 166 -7.21 -7.44 -7.53
CA GLU A 166 -7.80 -8.78 -7.59
C GLU A 166 -6.69 -9.84 -7.73
N GLU A 167 -6.87 -10.99 -7.09
CA GLU A 167 -6.00 -12.16 -7.21
C GLU A 167 -6.12 -12.85 -8.58
#